data_AF-A0A086MZ51-F1
#
_entry.id   AF-A0A086MZ51-F1
#
_cell.length_a   1.000
_cell.length_b   1.000
_cell.length_c   1.000
_cell.angle_alpha   90.00
_cell.angle_beta   90.00
_cell.angle_gamma   90.00
#
_symmetry.space_group_name_H-M   'P 1'
#
loop_
_entity.id
_entity.type
_entity.pdbx_description
1 polymer ?
#
loop_
_entity_poly.entity_id
_entity_poly.type
_entity_poly.pdbx_seq_one_letter_code
_entity_poly.pdbx_strand_id
1 'polypeptide(L)'
;MDESGGRYVHVIADGGVGWSGDLPKAIACGADSVMMGSPLARATDAPGKGNHWGMEAVNEELPRGKKVDLGTVGTIEEILTGPSHNPDGSMNFFGALRRAMATTGYSELKEFQRVEVTVADSQHRR
;
A
#
# COMPACT_ATOMS: atom_id res chain seq x y z
N MET A 1 5.03 -26.18 -4.72
CA MET A 1 3.83 -25.63 -4.06
C MET A 1 2.66 -26.19 -4.86
N ASP A 2 2.21 -27.38 -4.46
CA ASP A 2 1.28 -28.23 -5.21
C ASP A 2 0.27 -28.85 -4.25
N GLU A 3 -0.31 -28.00 -3.39
CA GLU A 3 -1.19 -28.42 -2.28
C GLU A 3 -2.67 -28.06 -2.51
N SER A 4 -2.98 -27.45 -3.66
CA SER A 4 -4.32 -27.45 -4.25
C SER A 4 -4.17 -28.13 -5.62
N GLY A 5 -5.14 -28.92 -6.09
CA GLY A 5 -5.06 -29.58 -7.40
C GLY A 5 -5.05 -28.61 -8.61
N GLY A 6 -4.04 -27.75 -8.72
CA GLY A 6 -3.65 -27.04 -9.93
C GLY A 6 -4.23 -25.64 -10.16
N ARG A 7 -4.67 -24.88 -9.15
CA ARG A 7 -5.08 -23.47 -9.36
C ARG A 7 -4.49 -22.49 -8.37
N TYR A 8 -3.90 -21.44 -8.94
CA TYR A 8 -3.40 -20.28 -8.22
C TYR A 8 -4.57 -19.44 -7.68
N VAL A 9 -4.48 -19.04 -6.42
CA VAL A 9 -5.43 -18.13 -5.78
C VAL A 9 -4.70 -16.83 -5.47
N HIS A 10 -5.24 -15.71 -5.97
CA HIS A 10 -4.62 -14.41 -5.74
C HIS A 10 -4.82 -13.96 -4.30
N VAL A 11 -3.76 -13.42 -3.70
CA VAL A 11 -3.79 -12.78 -2.38
C VAL A 11 -3.82 -11.27 -2.56
N ILE A 12 -4.85 -10.63 -2.00
CA ILE A 12 -4.99 -9.17 -1.96
C ILE A 12 -4.67 -8.71 -0.54
N ALA A 13 -3.58 -7.98 -0.36
CA ALA A 13 -3.26 -7.36 0.91
C ALA A 13 -4.14 -6.12 1.13
N ASP A 14 -4.94 -6.13 2.19
CA ASP A 14 -5.81 -5.02 2.58
C ASP A 14 -5.59 -4.66 4.05
N GLY A 15 -5.22 -3.40 4.30
CA GLY A 15 -4.87 -2.87 5.61
C GLY A 15 -3.38 -2.57 5.77
N GLY A 16 -3.07 -1.50 6.53
CA GLY A 16 -1.70 -1.14 6.92
C GLY A 16 -0.84 -0.44 5.86
N VAL A 17 -1.41 -0.15 4.68
CA VAL A 17 -0.69 0.52 3.57
C VAL A 17 -0.87 2.03 3.70
N GLY A 18 0.14 2.70 4.27
CA GLY A 18 0.10 4.15 4.51
C GLY A 18 0.99 4.93 3.55
N TRP A 19 2.13 4.37 3.19
CA TRP A 19 3.16 5.01 2.37
C TRP A 19 3.64 4.09 1.25
N SER A 20 4.28 4.67 0.23
CA SER A 20 4.70 3.96 -0.98
C SER A 20 5.67 2.80 -0.73
N GLY A 21 6.40 2.83 0.39
CA GLY A 21 7.27 1.75 0.84
C GLY A 21 6.52 0.53 1.39
N ASP A 22 5.23 0.63 1.71
CA ASP A 22 4.44 -0.52 2.21
C ASP A 22 3.98 -1.42 1.07
N LEU A 23 3.79 -0.85 -0.13
CA LEU A 23 3.44 -1.59 -1.34
C LEU A 23 4.47 -2.70 -1.68
N PRO A 24 5.78 -2.41 -1.83
CA PRO A 24 6.76 -3.46 -2.09
C PRO A 24 6.91 -4.45 -0.94
N LYS A 25 6.69 -4.06 0.32
CA LYS A 25 6.70 -5.01 1.46
C LYS A 25 5.55 -6.00 1.36
N ALA A 26 4.35 -5.54 1.04
CA ALA A 26 3.19 -6.42 0.89
C ALA A 26 3.40 -7.44 -0.25
N ILE A 27 3.90 -6.97 -1.40
CA ILE A 27 4.25 -7.88 -2.50
C ILE A 27 5.37 -8.82 -2.10
N ALA A 28 6.46 -8.34 -1.48
CA ALA A 28 7.55 -9.20 -0.99
C ALA A 28 7.05 -10.31 -0.03
N CYS A 29 6.05 -10.02 0.79
CA CYS A 29 5.41 -10.98 1.69
C CYS A 29 4.43 -11.96 1.00
N GLY A 30 4.30 -11.92 -0.33
CA GLY A 30 3.50 -12.89 -1.09
C GLY A 30 2.16 -12.38 -1.62
N ALA A 31 1.83 -11.09 -1.45
CA ALA A 31 0.63 -10.54 -2.05
C ALA A 31 0.78 -10.40 -3.58
N ASP A 32 -0.31 -10.57 -4.32
CA ASP A 32 -0.39 -10.35 -5.76
C ASP A 32 -0.89 -8.94 -6.09
N SER A 33 -1.70 -8.38 -5.20
CA SER A 33 -2.18 -7.01 -5.29
C SER A 33 -2.41 -6.44 -3.90
N VAL A 34 -2.62 -5.13 -3.86
CA VAL A 34 -2.77 -4.37 -2.62
C VAL A 34 -3.97 -3.44 -2.75
N MET A 35 -4.88 -3.50 -1.79
CA MET A 35 -5.97 -2.53 -1.66
C MET A 35 -5.41 -1.22 -1.07
N MET A 36 -5.69 -0.09 -1.72
CA MET A 36 -5.21 1.22 -1.29
C MET A 36 -6.37 2.09 -0.79
N GLY A 37 -6.50 2.21 0.54
CA GLY A 37 -7.48 3.10 1.17
C GLY A 37 -6.88 4.47 1.47
N SER A 38 -6.15 4.58 2.59
CA SER A 38 -5.55 5.84 3.07
C SER A 38 -4.72 6.60 2.03
N PRO A 39 -3.89 5.96 1.17
CA PRO A 39 -3.16 6.68 0.13
C PRO A 39 -4.08 7.41 -0.86
N LEU A 40 -5.12 6.73 -1.35
CA LEU A 40 -6.06 7.32 -2.32
C LEU A 40 -6.97 8.37 -1.70
N ALA A 41 -7.27 8.27 -0.40
CA ALA A 41 -8.02 9.31 0.33
C ALA A 41 -7.29 10.66 0.37
N ARG A 42 -5.96 10.67 0.23
CA ARG A 42 -5.14 11.90 0.11
C ARG A 42 -5.17 12.52 -1.28
N ALA A 43 -5.89 11.94 -2.24
CA ALA A 43 -6.01 12.54 -3.56
C ALA A 43 -6.92 13.77 -3.54
N THR A 44 -6.59 14.81 -4.31
CA THR A 44 -7.46 15.98 -4.53
C THR A 44 -8.79 15.58 -5.16
N ASP A 45 -8.78 14.50 -5.95
CA ASP A 45 -9.94 13.95 -6.66
C ASP A 45 -10.82 13.07 -5.76
N ALA A 46 -10.28 12.65 -4.60
CA ALA A 46 -11.03 11.82 -3.66
C ALA A 46 -12.23 12.60 -3.08
N PRO A 47 -13.42 11.98 -2.98
CA PRO A 47 -14.62 12.65 -2.50
C PRO A 47 -14.50 13.06 -1.02
N GLY A 48 -13.69 12.34 -0.24
CA GLY A 48 -13.42 12.65 1.17
C GLY A 48 -12.52 13.85 1.40
N LYS A 49 -11.86 14.40 0.37
CA LYS A 49 -10.96 15.57 0.45
C LYS A 49 -9.95 15.46 1.61
N GLY A 50 -9.21 14.35 1.66
CA GLY A 50 -8.26 14.05 2.73
C GLY A 50 -8.85 13.32 3.94
N ASN A 51 -10.17 13.29 4.08
CA ASN A 51 -10.83 12.51 5.14
C ASN A 51 -10.94 11.03 4.75
N HIS A 52 -10.62 10.14 5.68
CA HIS A 52 -10.70 8.69 5.51
C HIS A 52 -11.34 8.02 6.72
N TRP A 53 -12.15 6.99 6.49
CA TRP A 53 -12.76 6.14 7.51
C TRP A 53 -13.08 4.79 6.89
N GLY A 54 -13.08 3.73 7.70
CA GLY A 54 -13.64 2.45 7.30
C GLY A 54 -15.14 2.37 7.61
N MET A 55 -15.83 1.41 7.00
CA MET A 55 -17.28 1.22 7.18
C MET A 55 -17.64 0.80 8.60
N GLU A 56 -16.68 0.23 9.34
CA GLU A 56 -16.79 -0.08 10.75
C GLU A 56 -16.83 1.15 11.66
N ALA A 57 -16.55 2.35 11.14
CA ALA A 57 -16.67 3.61 11.88
C ALA A 57 -18.12 4.06 12.11
N VAL A 58 -19.07 3.55 11.31
CA VAL A 58 -20.50 3.96 11.39
C VAL A 58 -21.38 2.95 12.12
N ASN A 59 -20.80 1.90 12.71
CA ASN A 59 -21.57 0.93 13.48
C ASN A 59 -22.01 1.54 14.84
N GLU A 60 -23.31 1.50 15.14
CA GLU A 60 -23.89 2.16 16.32
C GLU A 60 -23.53 1.46 17.64
N GLU A 61 -23.45 0.12 17.64
CA GLU A 61 -23.23 -0.67 18.85
C GLU A 61 -21.76 -0.99 19.11
N LEU A 62 -20.98 -1.17 18.04
CA LEU A 62 -19.59 -1.59 18.06
C LEU A 62 -18.75 -0.75 17.08
N PRO A 63 -18.58 0.56 17.35
CA PRO A 63 -17.71 1.42 16.54
C PRO A 63 -16.26 0.97 16.68
N ARG A 64 -15.66 0.56 15.56
CA ARG A 64 -14.27 0.06 15.50
C ARG A 64 -13.38 0.86 14.57
N GLY A 65 -13.95 1.89 13.95
CA GLY A 65 -13.27 2.75 12.99
C GLY A 65 -13.22 4.18 13.51
N LYS A 66 -12.27 4.94 13.00
CA LYS A 66 -12.13 6.36 13.30
C LYS A 66 -12.02 7.13 12.00
N LYS A 67 -12.78 8.22 11.89
CA LYS A 67 -12.54 9.22 10.85
C LYS A 67 -11.21 9.93 11.14
N VAL A 68 -10.31 9.89 10.18
CA VAL A 68 -9.01 10.55 10.23
C VAL A 68 -8.92 11.58 9.11
N ASP A 69 -8.28 12.70 9.43
CA ASP A 69 -7.88 13.69 8.44
C ASP A 69 -6.42 13.42 8.06
N LEU A 70 -6.21 13.06 6.80
CA LEU A 70 -4.89 12.77 6.23
C LEU A 70 -4.35 13.94 5.40
N GLY A 71 -5.16 14.99 5.18
CA GLY A 71 -4.91 16.03 4.20
C GLY A 71 -4.92 15.51 2.76
N THR A 72 -4.73 16.42 1.81
CA THR A 72 -4.53 16.08 0.38
C THR A 72 -3.09 16.32 -0.03
N VAL A 73 -2.53 15.45 -0.86
CA VAL A 73 -1.13 15.56 -1.30
C VAL A 73 -0.99 15.86 -2.80
N GLY A 74 -1.90 15.38 -3.65
CA GLY A 74 -1.86 15.58 -5.11
C GLY A 74 -3.01 14.87 -5.81
N THR A 75 -2.97 14.76 -7.13
CA THR A 75 -4.00 14.00 -7.89
C THR A 75 -3.85 12.49 -7.68
N ILE A 76 -4.87 11.71 -8.04
CA ILE A 76 -4.77 10.24 -8.03
C ILE A 76 -3.60 9.78 -8.92
N GLU A 77 -3.40 10.41 -10.07
CA GLU A 77 -2.32 10.08 -11.00
C GLU A 77 -0.94 10.33 -10.36
N GLU A 78 -0.73 11.48 -9.72
CA GLU A 78 0.54 11.77 -9.04
C GLU A 78 0.81 10.78 -7.89
N ILE A 79 -0.24 10.40 -7.15
CA ILE A 79 -0.13 9.42 -6.07
C ILE A 79 0.26 8.04 -6.61
N LEU A 80 -0.34 7.59 -7.71
CA LEU A 80 -0.09 6.25 -8.24
C LEU A 80 1.18 6.16 -9.09
N THR A 81 1.33 7.06 -10.06
CA THR A 81 2.33 7.00 -11.13
C THR A 81 3.38 8.11 -11.05
N GLY A 82 3.15 9.13 -10.22
CA GLY A 82 4.03 10.29 -10.13
C GLY A 82 3.77 11.35 -11.23
N PRO A 83 4.63 12.38 -11.34
CA PRO A 83 5.84 12.57 -10.53
C PRO A 83 5.51 12.80 -9.06
N SER A 84 6.45 12.46 -8.19
CA SER A 84 6.33 12.79 -6.76
C SER A 84 6.96 14.15 -6.52
N HIS A 85 6.23 15.03 -5.83
CA HIS A 85 6.73 16.35 -5.41
C HIS A 85 7.19 16.37 -3.94
N ASN A 86 7.00 15.26 -3.22
CA ASN A 86 7.31 15.12 -1.79
C ASN A 86 8.13 13.84 -1.52
N PRO A 87 9.22 13.91 -0.73
CA PRO A 87 10.10 12.76 -0.48
C PRO A 87 9.60 11.82 0.63
N ASP A 88 8.39 12.01 1.15
CA ASP A 88 7.85 11.30 2.33
C ASP A 88 7.21 9.94 2.01
N GLY A 89 7.12 9.59 0.72
CA GLY A 89 6.46 8.35 0.27
C GLY A 89 4.94 8.48 0.15
N SER A 90 4.39 9.69 0.17
CA SER A 90 2.96 9.96 -0.08
C SER A 90 2.53 9.76 -1.53
N MET A 91 3.48 9.69 -2.47
CA MET A 91 3.23 9.70 -3.91
C MET A 91 4.06 8.67 -4.66
N ASN A 92 3.74 8.50 -5.95
CA ASN A 92 4.41 7.63 -6.90
C ASN A 92 4.61 6.20 -6.37
N PHE A 93 3.52 5.57 -5.92
CA PHE A 93 3.52 4.21 -5.37
C PHE A 93 4.11 3.20 -6.36
N PHE A 94 3.77 3.28 -7.65
CA PHE A 94 4.31 2.37 -8.66
C PHE A 94 5.78 2.63 -8.99
N GLY A 95 6.23 3.89 -8.90
CA GLY A 95 7.65 4.21 -8.96
C GLY A 95 8.42 3.60 -7.80
N ALA A 96 7.91 3.69 -6.58
CA ALA A 96 8.52 3.07 -5.40
C ALA A 96 8.62 1.54 -5.53
N LEU A 97 7.55 0.88 -5.99
CA LEU A 97 7.56 -0.56 -6.25
C LEU A 97 8.60 -0.94 -7.32
N ARG A 98 8.60 -0.26 -8.47
CA ARG A 98 9.59 -0.49 -9.54
C ARG A 98 11.02 -0.29 -9.04
N ARG A 99 11.26 0.76 -8.25
CA ARG A 99 12.58 1.04 -7.67
C ARG A 99 13.00 -0.06 -6.70
N ALA A 100 12.11 -0.52 -5.81
CA ALA A 100 12.40 -1.61 -4.89
C ALA A 100 12.79 -2.88 -5.66
N MET A 101 11.94 -3.31 -6.60
CA MET A 101 12.20 -4.48 -7.46
C MET A 101 13.55 -4.36 -8.18
N ALA A 102 13.81 -3.23 -8.84
CA ALA A 102 15.06 -2.99 -9.56
C ALA A 102 16.29 -3.04 -8.63
N THR A 103 16.23 -2.43 -7.44
CA THR A 103 17.35 -2.44 -6.49
C THR A 103 17.62 -3.81 -5.87
N THR A 104 16.63 -4.70 -5.89
CA THR A 104 16.73 -6.08 -5.38
C THR A 104 16.92 -7.12 -6.48
N GLY A 105 17.02 -6.71 -7.75
CA GLY A 105 17.30 -7.60 -8.88
C GLY A 105 16.09 -8.35 -9.46
N TYR A 106 14.87 -7.83 -9.29
CA TYR A 106 13.64 -8.45 -9.81
C TYR A 106 12.98 -7.57 -10.88
N SER A 107 12.41 -8.21 -11.90
CA SER A 107 11.62 -7.56 -12.95
C SER A 107 10.14 -7.95 -12.96
N GLU A 108 9.78 -9.05 -12.28
CA GLU A 108 8.41 -9.58 -12.23
C GLU A 108 7.88 -9.66 -10.79
N LEU A 109 6.60 -9.27 -10.59
CA LEU A 109 5.99 -9.23 -9.26
C LEU A 109 6.00 -10.60 -8.58
N LYS A 110 5.71 -11.66 -9.34
CA LYS A 110 5.65 -13.02 -8.78
C LYS A 110 7.02 -13.53 -8.35
N GLU A 111 8.08 -13.14 -9.04
CA GLU A 111 9.44 -13.48 -8.63
C GLU A 111 9.89 -12.63 -7.44
N PHE A 112 9.49 -11.36 -7.39
CA PHE A 112 9.79 -10.45 -6.28
C PHE A 112 9.25 -10.95 -4.93
N GLN A 113 8.21 -11.79 -4.92
CA GLN A 113 7.74 -12.51 -3.72
C GLN A 113 8.79 -13.47 -3.11
N ARG A 114 9.94 -13.69 -3.77
CA ARG A 114 11.06 -14.50 -3.26
C ARG A 114 12.21 -13.65 -2.70
N VAL A 115 12.08 -12.32 -2.69
CA VAL A 115 13.10 -11.41 -2.17
C VAL A 115 13.38 -11.70 -0.69
N GLU A 116 14.63 -11.52 -0.27
CA GLU A 116 14.98 -11.61 1.14
C GLU A 116 14.33 -10.47 1.94
N VAL A 117 13.69 -10.82 3.05
CA VAL A 117 13.05 -9.86 3.96
C VAL A 117 13.76 -9.94 5.31
N THR A 118 14.14 -8.78 5.83
CA THR A 118 14.71 -8.64 7.18
C THR A 118 13.73 -7.89 8.07
N VAL A 119 13.55 -8.37 9.30
CA VAL A 119 12.80 -7.65 10.34
C VAL A 119 13.79 -6.82 11.15
N ALA A 120 13.65 -5.50 11.08
CA ALA A 120 14.42 -4.58 11.90
C ALA A 120 13.70 -4.33 13.24
N ASP A 121 14.47 -4.23 14.33
CA ASP A 121 13.90 -3.92 15.64
C ASP A 121 13.32 -2.50 15.66
N SER A 122 12.14 -2.36 16.28
CA SER A 122 11.18 -1.28 16.04
C SER A 122 11.51 0.08 16.70
N GLN A 123 12.75 0.30 17.15
CA GLN A 123 13.16 1.53 17.84
C GLN A 123 13.19 2.79 16.95
N HIS A 124 12.84 2.67 15.67
CA HIS A 124 12.69 3.79 14.73
C HIS A 124 11.30 3.79 14.09
N ARG A 125 10.26 4.08 14.87
CA ARG A 125 9.00 4.58 14.31
C ARG A 125 9.16 6.08 14.08
N ARG A 126 9.12 6.52 12.81
CA ARG A 126 8.93 7.93 12.44
C ARG A 126 7.49 8.35 12.73
#